data_AF-A0A4Q7TCF8-F1
#
_entry.id   AF-A0A4Q7TCF8-F1
#
_cell.length_a   1.000
_cell.length_b   1.000
_cell.length_c   1.000
_cell.angle_alpha   90.00
_cell.angle_beta   90.00
_cell.angle_gamma   90.00
#
_symmetry.space_group_name_H-M   'P 1'
#
loop_
_entity.id
_entity.type
_entity.pdbx_description
1 polymer ?
#
loop_
_entity_poly.entity_id
_entity_poly.type
_entity_poly.pdbx_seq_one_letter_code
_entity_poly.pdbx_strand_id
1 'polypeptide(L)'
;MSLTFSSTPTLRGFGQIAGTIAKAADGSVRDRGPDAQVRRGCVDEAAPAAQPWERNRFGSTAERISTVESLVAVAKELQAEHAAEFPRGTKQKLKHDRKMLSAELEELMGRPAADRPIGRPAAIRIALAAIKADLEKHSLGITRTDVAVYEAVFNFLCFAGSGRWFPSWAKIAHAARCCEKSVGRALRRLGHHGLLAWISRSTTKSRRSDPAVKQRMQTSHAYFLDLKKRMAERVYQRFVQLRDRRRLRFGITKAAAKPEQAVQPAPSKDVAELRRTIAGFGASLLASDGHRARV
;
A
#
# COMPACT_ATOMS: atom_id res chain seq x y z
N MET A 1 -5.03 -3.67 -35.09
CA MET A 1 -5.49 -4.53 -34.00
C MET A 1 -5.31 -3.76 -32.69
N SER A 2 -6.42 -3.34 -32.09
CA SER A 2 -6.43 -2.44 -30.94
C SER A 2 -6.46 -3.26 -29.65
N LEU A 3 -5.39 -3.21 -28.85
CA LEU A 3 -5.34 -3.87 -27.55
C LEU A 3 -6.16 -3.05 -26.54
N THR A 4 -7.42 -3.44 -26.34
CA THR A 4 -8.27 -2.95 -25.27
C THR A 4 -7.93 -3.68 -23.96
N PHE A 5 -7.00 -3.12 -23.18
CA PHE A 5 -6.87 -3.51 -21.77
C PHE A 5 -8.01 -2.88 -20.96
N SER A 6 -9.20 -3.47 -21.05
CA SER A 6 -10.33 -3.21 -20.16
C SER A 6 -10.41 -4.31 -19.11
N SER A 7 -9.42 -4.35 -18.21
CA SER A 7 -9.55 -5.07 -16.95
C SER A 7 -9.52 -4.03 -15.84
N THR A 8 -10.68 -3.77 -15.24
CA THR A 8 -10.73 -3.07 -13.95
C THR A 8 -9.74 -3.74 -13.01
N PRO A 9 -8.72 -3.04 -12.48
CA PRO A 9 -7.80 -3.64 -11.53
C PRO A 9 -8.61 -4.02 -10.30
N THR A 10 -8.84 -5.32 -10.17
CA THR A 10 -9.27 -5.96 -8.92
C THR A 10 -8.01 -6.29 -8.15
N LEU A 11 -8.07 -6.25 -6.82
CA LEU A 11 -6.90 -6.52 -6.00
C LEU A 11 -6.59 -8.05 -5.90
N ARG A 12 -7.21 -8.91 -6.73
CA ARG A 12 -6.96 -10.36 -6.71
C ARG A 12 -5.49 -10.69 -7.00
N GLY A 13 -4.88 -11.54 -6.17
CA GLY A 13 -3.51 -12.06 -6.35
C GLY A 13 -2.41 -11.31 -5.58
N PHE A 14 -2.75 -10.66 -4.46
CA PHE A 14 -1.88 -9.70 -3.76
C PHE A 14 -0.76 -10.29 -2.87
N GLY A 15 -0.70 -11.60 -2.63
CA GLY A 15 0.38 -12.24 -1.87
C GLY A 15 1.80 -11.97 -2.42
N GLN A 16 1.90 -11.45 -3.66
CA GLN A 16 3.15 -11.04 -4.31
C GLN A 16 3.51 -9.55 -4.18
N ILE A 17 2.57 -8.68 -3.78
CA ILE A 17 2.73 -7.21 -3.90
C ILE A 17 3.29 -6.56 -2.62
N ALA A 18 3.32 -7.30 -1.51
CA ALA A 18 3.94 -6.88 -0.25
C ALA A 18 5.49 -6.92 -0.28
N GLY A 19 6.11 -7.37 -1.37
CA GLY A 19 7.54 -7.71 -1.42
C GLY A 19 8.52 -6.55 -1.58
N THR A 20 8.11 -5.39 -2.08
CA THR A 20 9.05 -4.31 -2.44
C THR A 20 8.55 -2.93 -2.03
N ILE A 21 8.12 -2.81 -0.78
CA ILE A 21 7.70 -1.52 -0.23
C ILE A 21 8.43 -1.24 1.08
N ALA A 22 9.40 -0.34 0.92
CA ALA A 22 10.02 0.48 1.94
C ALA A 22 10.42 -0.24 3.25
N LYS A 23 11.64 -0.77 3.21
CA LYS A 23 12.62 -0.77 4.31
C LYS A 23 12.93 0.65 4.86
N ALA A 24 11.97 1.58 4.80
CA ALA A 24 12.08 3.00 5.10
C ALA A 24 10.92 3.52 5.98
N ALA A 25 10.20 2.63 6.68
CA ALA A 25 9.30 3.00 7.78
C ALA A 25 9.78 2.51 9.14
N ASP A 26 10.78 1.63 9.19
CA ASP A 26 11.57 1.49 10.40
C ASP A 26 12.41 2.76 10.49
N GLY A 27 12.24 3.48 11.60
CA GLY A 27 13.08 4.62 11.94
C GLY A 27 14.52 4.25 11.61
N SER A 28 15.09 4.96 10.64
CA SER A 28 16.45 4.73 10.15
C SER A 28 17.34 4.41 11.34
N VAL A 29 18.18 3.38 11.22
CA VAL A 29 19.29 3.10 12.14
C VAL A 29 20.15 4.36 12.21
N ARG A 30 19.74 5.28 13.08
CA ARG A 30 20.47 6.48 13.47
C ARG A 30 20.73 6.30 14.95
N ASP A 31 21.95 6.62 15.31
CA ASP A 31 22.50 6.32 16.61
C ASP A 31 21.58 6.73 17.75
N ARG A 32 21.56 5.86 18.76
CA ARG A 32 20.92 6.15 20.03
C ARG A 32 21.71 7.32 20.61
N GLY A 33 21.10 8.49 20.69
CA GLY A 33 21.62 9.52 21.60
C GLY A 33 21.70 8.98 23.03
N PRO A 34 22.38 9.65 23.95
CA PRO A 34 22.61 9.17 25.32
C PRO A 34 21.31 8.90 26.12
N ASP A 35 20.16 9.36 25.63
CA ASP A 35 18.86 9.25 26.30
C ASP A 35 18.16 7.89 26.05
N ALA A 36 18.18 7.02 27.05
CA ALA A 36 17.54 5.69 27.02
C ALA A 36 16.00 5.73 26.88
N GLN A 37 15.34 6.84 27.21
CA GLN A 37 13.87 6.98 27.22
C GLN A 37 13.26 7.31 25.84
N VAL A 38 14.07 7.64 24.84
CA VAL A 38 13.58 7.96 23.50
C VAL A 38 13.69 6.73 22.59
N ARG A 39 12.59 6.37 21.93
CA ARG A 39 12.61 5.31 20.91
C ARG A 39 13.54 5.70 19.75
N ARG A 40 14.30 4.73 19.21
CA ARG A 40 15.19 4.96 18.06
C ARG A 40 14.40 5.56 16.88
N GLY A 41 14.97 6.56 16.23
CA GLY A 41 14.36 7.25 15.08
C GLY A 41 13.31 8.33 15.43
N CYS A 42 13.16 8.73 16.70
CA CYS A 42 12.39 9.93 17.04
C CYS A 42 13.06 11.19 16.51
N VAL A 43 12.25 12.12 16.02
CA VAL A 43 12.69 13.41 15.49
C VAL A 43 12.28 14.51 16.46
N ASP A 44 13.14 15.50 16.64
CA ASP A 44 12.81 16.68 17.45
C ASP A 44 11.55 17.36 16.91
N GLU A 45 10.62 17.70 17.79
CA GLU A 45 9.30 18.19 17.42
C GLU A 45 9.33 19.54 16.69
N ALA A 46 10.40 20.32 16.86
CA ALA A 46 10.64 21.58 16.16
C ALA A 46 11.21 21.38 14.75
N ALA A 47 11.78 20.21 14.45
CA ALA A 47 12.38 19.95 13.14
C ALA A 47 11.32 19.91 12.02
N PRO A 48 11.61 20.43 10.81
CA PRO A 48 10.67 20.39 9.68
C PRO A 48 10.22 18.97 9.32
N ALA A 49 11.10 17.98 9.46
CA ALA A 49 10.76 16.58 9.21
C ALA A 49 9.69 16.04 10.17
N ALA A 50 9.61 16.55 11.41
CA ALA A 50 8.60 16.17 12.39
C ALA A 50 7.24 16.86 12.16
N GLN A 51 7.13 17.67 11.11
CA GLN A 51 6.00 18.52 10.79
C GLN A 51 5.44 18.25 9.39
N PRO A 52 4.96 17.02 9.10
CA PRO A 52 4.52 16.61 7.76
C PRO A 52 3.14 17.16 7.37
N TRP A 53 2.76 18.33 7.88
CA TRP A 53 1.39 18.86 7.85
C TRP A 53 0.89 19.12 6.44
N GLU A 54 1.77 19.56 5.54
CA GLU A 54 1.43 19.87 4.15
C GLU A 54 0.83 18.66 3.43
N ARG A 55 1.30 17.45 3.77
CA ARG A 55 0.83 16.19 3.14
C ARG A 55 -0.60 15.82 3.52
N ASN A 56 -1.13 16.45 4.57
CA ASN A 56 -2.48 16.23 5.08
C ASN A 56 -3.37 17.47 4.87
N ARG A 57 -2.92 18.47 4.10
CA ARG A 57 -3.78 19.58 3.72
C ARG A 57 -4.65 19.15 2.54
N PHE A 58 -5.94 19.40 2.67
CA PHE A 58 -6.92 19.20 1.62
C PHE A 58 -7.45 20.57 1.23
N GLY A 59 -7.66 20.78 -0.07
CA GLY A 59 -8.19 22.05 -0.58
C GLY A 59 -9.67 22.25 -0.25
N SER A 60 -10.41 21.17 0.04
CA SER A 60 -11.81 21.24 0.44
C SER A 60 -12.24 20.07 1.33
N THR A 61 -13.37 20.25 2.03
CA THR A 61 -14.02 19.18 2.81
C THR A 61 -14.38 17.98 1.94
N ALA A 62 -14.90 18.22 0.74
CA ALA A 62 -15.27 17.16 -0.20
C ALA A 62 -14.06 16.39 -0.73
N GLU A 63 -12.93 17.08 -0.99
CA GLU A 63 -11.67 16.41 -1.33
C GLU A 63 -11.20 15.49 -0.20
N ARG A 64 -11.29 15.95 1.05
CA ARG A 64 -10.91 15.15 2.20
C ARG A 64 -11.80 13.93 2.39
N ILE A 65 -13.13 14.11 2.38
CA ILE A 65 -14.10 13.01 2.52
C ILE A 65 -13.87 11.99 1.41
N SER A 66 -13.82 12.42 0.15
CA SER A 66 -13.57 11.51 -0.97
C SER A 66 -12.26 10.74 -0.81
N THR A 67 -11.20 11.39 -0.31
CA THR A 67 -9.89 10.75 -0.09
C THR A 67 -9.94 9.73 1.06
N VAL A 68 -10.40 10.16 2.24
CA VAL A 68 -10.46 9.34 3.46
C VAL A 68 -11.32 8.10 3.23
N GLU A 69 -12.53 8.28 2.72
CA GLU A 69 -13.42 7.14 2.55
C GLU A 69 -12.96 6.20 1.42
N SER A 70 -12.23 6.70 0.42
CA SER A 70 -11.61 5.86 -0.61
C SER A 70 -10.46 5.04 -0.04
N LEU A 71 -9.63 5.62 0.84
CA LEU A 71 -8.59 4.90 1.56
C LEU A 71 -9.17 3.80 2.47
N VAL A 72 -10.25 4.11 3.19
CA VAL A 72 -10.96 3.11 4.02
C VAL A 72 -11.53 1.99 3.15
N ALA A 73 -12.09 2.30 1.98
CA ALA A 73 -12.57 1.28 1.06
C ALA A 73 -11.45 0.39 0.54
N VAL A 74 -10.30 0.95 0.16
CA VAL A 74 -9.11 0.16 -0.22
C VAL A 74 -8.65 -0.75 0.92
N ALA A 75 -8.60 -0.25 2.15
CA ALA A 75 -8.23 -1.05 3.31
C ALA A 75 -9.21 -2.22 3.54
N LYS A 76 -10.51 -2.00 3.30
CA LYS A 76 -11.55 -3.05 3.36
C LYS A 76 -11.41 -4.09 2.24
N GLU A 77 -11.10 -3.67 1.02
CA GLU A 77 -10.84 -4.59 -0.09
C GLU A 77 -9.60 -5.45 0.20
N LEU A 78 -8.50 -4.84 0.65
CA LEU A 78 -7.29 -5.56 1.07
C LEU A 78 -7.54 -6.52 2.24
N GLN A 79 -8.40 -6.13 3.19
CA GLN A 79 -8.80 -7.01 4.29
C GLN A 79 -9.57 -8.24 3.76
N ALA A 80 -10.50 -8.05 2.82
CA ALA A 80 -11.27 -9.13 2.24
C ALA A 80 -10.39 -10.14 1.50
N GLU A 81 -9.37 -9.65 0.80
CA GLU A 81 -8.44 -10.51 0.07
C GLU A 81 -7.50 -11.27 0.97
N HIS A 82 -6.93 -10.63 1.99
CA HIS A 82 -6.14 -11.36 2.99
C HIS A 82 -7.00 -12.40 3.73
N ALA A 83 -8.28 -12.12 3.97
CA ALA A 83 -9.20 -13.09 4.58
C ALA A 83 -9.52 -14.27 3.63
N ALA A 84 -9.52 -14.05 2.32
CA ALA A 84 -9.69 -15.10 1.32
C ALA A 84 -8.41 -15.93 1.13
N GLU A 85 -7.24 -15.28 1.12
CA GLU A 85 -5.94 -15.94 1.01
C GLU A 85 -5.60 -16.75 2.26
N PHE A 86 -5.96 -16.24 3.44
CA PHE A 86 -5.72 -16.90 4.72
C PHE A 86 -7.05 -17.15 5.47
N PRO A 87 -7.73 -18.27 5.16
CA PRO A 87 -8.92 -18.69 5.88
C PRO A 87 -8.68 -18.86 7.39
N ARG A 88 -9.77 -18.86 8.15
CA ARG A 88 -9.72 -19.11 9.60
C ARG A 88 -9.10 -20.47 9.89
N GLY A 89 -8.26 -20.54 10.92
CA GLY A 89 -7.57 -21.77 11.33
C GLY A 89 -6.24 -22.04 10.63
N THR A 90 -5.98 -21.46 9.45
CA THR A 90 -4.72 -21.66 8.69
C THR A 90 -3.48 -21.33 9.52
N LYS A 91 -3.51 -20.23 10.29
CA LYS A 91 -2.40 -19.87 11.20
C LYS A 91 -2.13 -20.92 12.28
N GLN A 92 -3.18 -21.51 12.85
CA GLN A 92 -3.04 -22.53 13.88
C GLN A 92 -2.48 -23.81 13.29
N LYS A 93 -2.96 -24.20 12.10
CA LYS A 93 -2.42 -25.32 11.33
C LYS A 93 -0.93 -25.13 11.02
N LEU A 94 -0.53 -23.99 10.44
CA LEU A 94 0.88 -23.69 10.17
C LEU A 94 1.77 -23.73 11.43
N LYS A 95 1.25 -23.26 12.58
CA LYS A 95 1.98 -23.35 13.86
C LYS A 95 2.12 -24.79 14.34
N HIS A 96 1.08 -25.59 14.18
CA HIS A 96 1.09 -27.01 14.51
C HIS A 96 2.08 -27.76 13.62
N ASP A 97 2.00 -27.57 12.31
CA ASP A 97 2.90 -28.17 11.32
C ASP A 97 4.36 -27.78 11.59
N ARG A 98 4.62 -26.51 11.93
CA ARG A 98 5.96 -26.04 12.35
C ARG A 98 6.47 -26.82 13.56
N LYS A 99 5.61 -27.04 14.58
CA LYS A 99 5.98 -27.75 15.81
C LYS A 99 6.30 -29.22 15.52
N MET A 100 5.46 -29.88 14.72
CA MET A 100 5.64 -31.28 14.33
C MET A 100 6.94 -31.48 13.54
N LEU A 101 7.15 -30.66 12.50
CA LEU A 101 8.36 -30.75 11.68
C LEU A 101 9.63 -30.37 12.45
N SER A 102 9.55 -29.42 13.38
CA SER A 102 10.70 -29.13 14.25
C SER A 102 11.04 -30.31 15.16
N ALA A 103 10.04 -30.99 15.73
CA ALA A 103 10.27 -32.15 16.58
C ALA A 103 10.87 -33.33 15.79
N GLU A 104 10.35 -33.58 14.57
CA GLU A 104 10.90 -34.60 13.67
C GLU A 104 12.35 -34.30 13.28
N LEU A 105 12.68 -33.02 13.01
CA LEU A 105 14.06 -32.64 12.69
C LEU A 105 15.01 -32.89 13.87
N GLU A 106 14.61 -32.52 15.09
CA GLU A 106 15.41 -32.77 16.30
C GLU A 106 15.63 -34.28 16.52
N GLU A 107 14.58 -35.09 16.35
CA GLU A 107 14.68 -36.55 16.46
C GLU A 107 15.66 -37.14 15.44
N LEU A 108 15.56 -36.73 14.17
CA LEU A 108 16.47 -37.18 13.10
C LEU A 108 17.90 -36.69 13.30
N MET A 109 18.09 -35.55 13.96
CA MET A 109 19.41 -35.00 14.28
C MET A 109 20.05 -35.69 15.48
N GLY A 110 19.25 -36.23 16.40
CA GLY A 110 19.71 -37.05 17.52
C GLY A 110 20.10 -38.49 17.15
N ARG A 111 19.64 -39.01 16.01
CA ARG A 111 20.04 -40.34 15.51
C ARG A 111 21.47 -40.35 14.95
N PRO A 112 22.20 -41.48 15.06
CA PRO A 112 23.50 -41.67 14.39
C PRO A 112 23.39 -41.38 12.90
N ALA A 113 24.48 -40.88 12.30
CA ALA A 113 24.47 -40.48 10.88
C ALA A 113 24.13 -41.63 9.92
N ALA A 114 24.44 -42.88 10.30
CA ALA A 114 24.16 -44.09 9.53
C ALA A 114 22.65 -44.42 9.45
N ASP A 115 21.88 -44.10 10.50
CA ASP A 115 20.45 -44.42 10.59
C ASP A 115 19.55 -43.28 10.07
N ARG A 116 20.16 -42.21 9.53
CA ARG A 116 19.43 -41.05 9.07
C ARG A 116 18.92 -41.27 7.64
N PRO A 117 17.60 -41.17 7.40
CA PRO A 117 17.07 -41.23 6.05
C PRO A 117 17.67 -40.11 5.19
N ILE A 118 18.24 -40.50 4.05
CA ILE A 118 18.88 -39.59 3.10
C ILE A 118 17.86 -38.56 2.61
N GLY A 119 18.24 -37.28 2.61
CA GLY A 119 17.42 -36.17 2.09
C GLY A 119 16.25 -35.70 2.97
N ARG A 120 15.72 -36.51 3.89
CA ARG A 120 14.58 -36.12 4.75
C ARG A 120 14.86 -34.87 5.63
N PRO A 121 16.00 -34.74 6.32
CA PRO A 121 16.29 -33.52 7.10
C PRO A 121 16.35 -32.26 6.23
N ALA A 122 16.87 -32.37 5.00
CA ALA A 122 16.92 -31.25 4.07
C ALA A 122 15.50 -30.85 3.63
N ALA A 123 14.64 -31.82 3.31
CA ALA A 123 13.24 -31.58 2.99
C ALA A 123 12.48 -30.89 4.16
N ILE A 124 12.71 -31.32 5.40
CA ILE A 124 12.10 -30.70 6.58
C ILE A 124 12.55 -29.24 6.74
N ARG A 125 13.84 -28.94 6.53
CA ARG A 125 14.34 -27.55 6.58
C ARG A 125 13.69 -26.66 5.54
N ILE A 126 13.51 -27.16 4.31
CA ILE A 126 12.81 -26.45 3.24
C ILE A 126 11.35 -26.19 3.64
N ALA A 127 10.65 -27.19 4.16
CA ALA A 127 9.27 -27.06 4.62
C ALA A 127 9.14 -26.05 5.78
N LEU A 128 10.05 -26.08 6.76
CA LEU A 128 10.08 -25.12 7.86
C LEU A 128 10.32 -23.68 7.37
N ALA A 129 11.18 -23.50 6.36
CA ALA A 129 11.41 -22.19 5.74
C ALA A 129 10.14 -21.68 5.02
N ALA A 130 9.43 -22.54 4.30
CA ALA A 130 8.16 -22.21 3.65
C ALA A 130 7.08 -21.82 4.69
N ILE A 131 6.90 -22.63 5.74
CA ILE A 131 5.95 -22.34 6.83
C ILE A 131 6.30 -21.02 7.52
N LYS A 132 7.59 -20.74 7.74
CA LYS A 132 8.03 -19.47 8.30
C LYS A 132 7.62 -18.30 7.40
N ALA A 133 7.85 -18.41 6.08
CA ALA A 133 7.44 -17.38 5.13
C ALA A 133 5.93 -17.13 5.15
N ASP A 134 5.12 -18.19 5.21
CA ASP A 134 3.65 -18.05 5.25
C ASP A 134 3.13 -17.51 6.59
N LEU A 135 3.77 -17.85 7.71
CA LEU A 135 3.47 -17.24 9.01
C LEU A 135 3.81 -15.74 9.02
N GLU A 136 4.92 -15.33 8.40
CA GLU A 136 5.29 -13.93 8.25
C GLU A 136 4.26 -13.18 7.39
N LYS A 137 3.87 -13.72 6.23
CA LYS A 137 2.78 -13.16 5.39
C LYS A 137 1.49 -12.98 6.19
N HIS A 138 1.08 -14.01 6.92
CA HIS A 138 -0.12 -13.94 7.78
C HIS A 138 0.01 -12.88 8.88
N SER A 139 1.21 -12.61 9.38
CA SER A 139 1.44 -11.59 10.42
C SER A 139 1.24 -10.16 9.90
N LEU A 140 1.48 -9.96 8.60
CA LEU A 140 1.42 -8.68 7.88
C LEU A 140 0.04 -8.43 7.23
N GLY A 141 -0.79 -9.46 7.07
CA GLY A 141 -2.13 -9.34 6.51
C GLY A 141 -3.05 -8.40 7.28
N ILE A 142 -3.83 -7.59 6.56
CA ILE A 142 -4.78 -6.62 7.13
C ILE A 142 -5.97 -7.36 7.74
N THR A 143 -6.26 -7.05 9.01
CA THR A 143 -7.36 -7.60 9.79
C THR A 143 -8.50 -6.60 9.96
N ARG A 144 -9.67 -7.08 10.39
CA ARG A 144 -10.83 -6.22 10.72
C ARG A 144 -10.49 -5.14 11.76
N THR A 145 -9.66 -5.48 12.74
CA THR A 145 -9.20 -4.54 13.77
C THR A 145 -8.33 -3.44 13.15
N ASP A 146 -7.53 -3.75 12.14
CA ASP A 146 -6.68 -2.76 11.49
C ASP A 146 -7.50 -1.74 10.71
N VAL A 147 -8.57 -2.18 10.03
CA VAL A 147 -9.53 -1.28 9.37
C VAL A 147 -10.23 -0.38 10.39
N ALA A 148 -10.69 -0.93 11.52
CA ALA A 148 -11.32 -0.14 12.58
C ALA A 148 -10.38 0.91 13.18
N VAL A 149 -9.10 0.54 13.39
CA VAL A 149 -8.06 1.49 13.80
C VAL A 149 -7.85 2.56 12.73
N TYR A 150 -7.82 2.18 11.46
CA TYR A 150 -7.62 3.12 10.36
C TYR A 150 -8.75 4.15 10.26
N GLU A 151 -10.01 3.70 10.35
CA GLU A 151 -11.19 4.57 10.42
C GLU A 151 -11.12 5.51 11.64
N ALA A 152 -10.80 4.97 12.82
CA ALA A 152 -10.70 5.75 14.05
C ALA A 152 -9.60 6.83 13.97
N VAL A 153 -8.46 6.52 13.35
CA VAL A 153 -7.36 7.47 13.16
C VAL A 153 -7.83 8.68 12.35
N PHE A 154 -8.63 8.47 11.29
CA PHE A 154 -9.16 9.55 10.46
C PHE A 154 -10.18 10.45 11.17
N ASN A 155 -10.88 9.97 12.20
CA ASN A 155 -11.78 10.82 13.00
C ASN A 155 -11.04 11.98 13.68
N PHE A 156 -9.73 11.84 13.91
CA PHE A 156 -8.88 12.88 14.51
C PHE A 156 -8.21 13.79 13.48
N LEU A 157 -8.46 13.59 12.18
CA LEU A 157 -7.92 14.44 11.12
C LEU A 157 -8.70 15.77 11.12
N CYS A 158 -8.07 16.83 11.62
CA CYS A 158 -8.71 18.14 11.78
C CYS A 158 -9.18 18.73 10.43
N PHE A 159 -10.34 19.39 10.44
CA PHE A 159 -10.90 20.10 9.27
C PHE A 159 -10.26 21.48 9.03
N ALA A 160 -9.61 22.07 10.04
CA ALA A 160 -9.19 23.47 10.06
C ALA A 160 -7.97 23.81 9.17
N GLY A 161 -7.74 23.07 8.07
CA GLY A 161 -6.68 23.35 7.08
C GLY A 161 -5.24 23.20 7.57
N SER A 162 -5.01 23.05 8.88
CA SER A 162 -3.68 23.02 9.48
C SER A 162 -2.87 21.78 9.12
N GLY A 163 -3.54 20.69 8.69
CA GLY A 163 -2.91 19.40 8.37
C GLY A 163 -2.28 18.69 9.58
N ARG A 164 -2.44 19.26 10.78
CA ARG A 164 -1.89 18.70 12.02
C ARG A 164 -2.71 17.49 12.44
N TRP A 165 -2.05 16.35 12.64
CA TRP A 165 -2.69 15.09 12.97
C TRP A 165 -1.83 14.31 13.96
N PHE A 166 -2.20 14.40 15.24
CA PHE A 166 -1.41 13.85 16.36
C PHE A 166 -2.25 13.13 17.44
N PRO A 167 -3.20 12.24 17.07
CA PRO A 167 -3.90 11.44 18.08
C PRO A 167 -2.92 10.54 18.86
N SER A 168 -3.12 10.43 20.17
CA SER A 168 -2.37 9.44 20.97
C SER A 168 -2.88 8.03 20.68
N TRP A 169 -2.03 7.02 20.90
CA TRP A 169 -2.43 5.62 20.76
C TRP A 169 -3.61 5.27 21.67
N ALA A 170 -3.68 5.83 22.88
CA ALA A 170 -4.81 5.71 23.80
C ALA A 170 -6.12 6.23 23.19
N LYS A 171 -6.11 7.42 22.56
CA LYS A 171 -7.29 8.00 21.92
C LYS A 171 -7.77 7.16 20.74
N ILE A 172 -6.83 6.65 19.93
CA ILE A 172 -7.13 5.74 18.82
C ILE A 172 -7.73 4.43 19.35
N ALA A 173 -7.13 3.86 20.39
CA ALA A 173 -7.56 2.62 21.01
C ALA A 173 -9.00 2.72 21.51
N HIS A 174 -9.33 3.81 22.21
CA HIS A 174 -10.69 4.11 22.67
C HIS A 174 -11.67 4.24 21.49
N ALA A 175 -11.33 5.04 20.48
CA ALA A 175 -12.19 5.24 19.30
C ALA A 175 -12.41 3.95 18.49
N ALA A 176 -11.39 3.10 18.38
CA ALA A 176 -11.46 1.81 17.68
C ALA A 176 -12.00 0.65 18.55
N ARG A 177 -12.29 0.89 19.84
CA ARG A 177 -12.70 -0.12 20.83
C ARG A 177 -11.73 -1.30 20.91
N CYS A 178 -10.43 -1.01 20.99
CA CYS A 178 -9.38 -2.02 21.11
C CYS A 178 -8.31 -1.59 22.13
N CYS A 179 -7.35 -2.49 22.43
CA CYS A 179 -6.24 -2.16 23.31
C CYS A 179 -5.09 -1.47 22.56
N GLU A 180 -4.28 -0.67 23.25
CA GLU A 180 -3.15 0.06 22.64
C GLU A 180 -2.14 -0.84 21.93
N LYS A 181 -1.90 -2.05 22.47
CA LYS A 181 -1.04 -3.06 21.82
C LYS A 181 -1.57 -3.45 20.44
N SER A 182 -2.89 -3.51 20.28
CA SER A 182 -3.54 -3.78 18.98
C SER A 182 -3.38 -2.59 18.04
N VAL A 183 -3.52 -1.35 18.53
CA VAL A 183 -3.23 -0.14 17.74
C VAL A 183 -1.80 -0.17 17.21
N GLY A 184 -0.82 -0.44 18.07
CA GLY A 184 0.59 -0.50 17.65
C GLY A 184 0.89 -1.62 16.64
N ARG A 185 0.14 -2.72 16.64
CA ARG A 185 0.22 -3.78 15.61
C ARG A 185 -0.47 -3.37 14.32
N ALA A 186 -1.63 -2.75 14.43
CA ALA A 186 -2.42 -2.26 13.30
C ALA A 186 -1.68 -1.17 12.52
N LEU A 187 -1.14 -0.16 13.20
CA LEU A 187 -0.37 0.90 12.57
C LEU A 187 0.84 0.32 11.80
N ARG A 188 1.55 -0.66 12.36
CA ARG A 188 2.65 -1.35 11.66
C ARG A 188 2.20 -2.05 10.39
N ARG A 189 1.08 -2.77 10.42
CA ARG A 189 0.53 -3.39 9.21
C ARG A 189 0.06 -2.35 8.19
N LEU A 190 -0.66 -1.32 8.60
CA LEU A 190 -1.12 -0.24 7.72
C LEU A 190 0.07 0.51 7.08
N GLY A 191 1.15 0.70 7.82
CA GLY A 191 2.39 1.28 7.31
C GLY A 191 3.17 0.37 6.36
N HIS A 192 3.16 -0.94 6.60
CA HIS A 192 3.73 -1.93 5.68
C HIS A 192 3.03 -1.90 4.31
N HIS A 193 1.70 -1.73 4.29
CA HIS A 193 0.92 -1.59 3.04
C HIS A 193 0.95 -0.18 2.43
N GLY A 194 1.66 0.77 3.06
CA GLY A 194 1.77 2.15 2.58
C GLY A 194 0.50 3.01 2.74
N LEU A 195 -0.49 2.52 3.48
CA LEU A 195 -1.75 3.23 3.72
C LEU A 195 -1.58 4.40 4.69
N LEU A 196 -0.67 4.26 5.67
CA LEU A 196 -0.44 5.26 6.71
C LEU A 196 1.03 5.34 7.08
N ALA A 197 1.56 6.55 7.19
CA ALA A 197 2.89 6.78 7.74
C ALA A 197 2.78 7.61 9.03
N TRP A 198 3.75 7.45 9.92
CA TRP A 198 3.86 8.28 11.10
C TRP A 198 5.32 8.54 11.48
N ILE A 199 5.54 9.64 12.18
CA ILE A 199 6.82 10.02 12.76
C ILE A 199 6.64 10.17 14.26
N SER A 200 7.52 9.53 15.01
CA SER A 200 7.59 9.69 16.46
C SER A 200 8.31 11.00 16.77
N ARG A 201 7.66 11.88 17.53
CA ARG A 201 8.20 13.19 17.91
C ARG A 201 8.74 13.13 19.33
N SER A 202 9.88 13.76 19.55
CA SER A 202 10.47 13.97 20.87
C SER A 202 10.66 15.45 21.12
N THR A 203 10.53 15.85 22.37
CA THR A 203 10.86 17.19 22.84
C THR A 203 11.89 17.08 23.96
N THR A 204 12.65 18.14 24.17
CA THR A 204 13.58 18.20 25.29
C THR A 204 12.89 18.92 26.44
N LYS A 205 12.58 18.21 27.53
CA LYS A 205 12.03 18.81 28.73
C LYS A 205 13.09 18.85 29.81
N SER A 206 13.17 19.97 30.53
CA SER A 206 13.94 20.04 31.76
C SER A 206 13.30 19.13 32.81
N ARG A 207 14.11 18.38 33.55
CA ARG A 207 13.59 17.56 34.64
C ARG A 207 13.10 18.48 35.76
N ARG A 208 11.93 18.21 36.34
CA ARG A 208 11.36 19.03 37.43
C ARG A 208 12.28 19.13 38.67
N SER A 209 13.11 18.11 38.90
CA SER A 209 14.05 18.04 40.03
C SER A 209 15.40 18.70 39.76
N ASP A 210 15.77 18.87 38.49
CA ASP A 210 17.04 19.50 38.09
C ASP A 210 16.87 20.16 36.72
N PRO A 211 16.69 21.49 36.68
CA PRO A 211 16.45 22.21 35.44
C PRO A 211 17.67 22.26 34.50
N ALA A 212 18.89 21.95 34.99
CA ALA A 212 20.09 21.88 34.16
C ALA A 212 20.14 20.58 33.32
N VAL A 213 19.53 19.49 33.81
CA VAL A 213 19.45 18.22 33.10
C VAL A 213 18.28 18.26 32.11
N LYS A 214 18.62 18.50 30.85
CA LYS A 214 17.72 18.42 29.70
C LYS A 214 17.51 16.96 29.31
N GLN A 215 16.31 16.43 29.53
CA GLN A 215 15.97 15.06 29.17
C GLN A 215 15.03 15.05 27.97
N ARG A 216 15.36 14.26 26.93
CA ARG A 216 14.44 14.06 25.82
C ARG A 216 13.29 13.13 26.20
N MET A 217 12.06 13.60 26.03
CA MET A 217 10.82 12.87 26.26
C MET A 217 10.04 12.75 24.95
N GLN A 218 9.50 11.56 24.67
CA GLN A 218 8.61 11.38 23.54
C GLN A 218 7.28 12.10 23.80
N THR A 219 6.86 12.99 22.88
CA THR A 219 5.62 13.77 23.03
C THR A 219 4.45 13.09 22.35
N SER A 220 4.51 12.95 21.03
CA SER A 220 3.37 12.50 20.21
C SER A 220 3.81 11.83 18.92
N HIS A 221 2.91 11.11 18.26
CA HIS A 221 3.10 10.62 16.90
C HIS A 221 2.40 11.57 15.93
N ALA A 222 3.11 12.05 14.92
CA ALA A 222 2.53 12.79 13.80
C ALA A 222 2.24 11.84 12.66
N TYR A 223 0.98 11.79 12.23
CA TYR A 223 0.52 10.92 11.14
C TYR A 223 0.46 11.70 9.84
N PHE A 224 0.75 11.03 8.72
CA PHE A 224 0.62 11.63 7.41
C PHE A 224 0.40 10.61 6.31
N LEU A 225 -0.12 11.10 5.18
CA LEU A 225 -0.36 10.32 3.98
C LEU A 225 0.80 10.51 3.00
N ASP A 226 1.50 9.44 2.64
CA ASP A 226 2.59 9.43 1.64
C ASP A 226 2.33 8.33 0.59
N LEU A 227 1.10 8.35 0.07
CA LEU A 227 0.49 7.25 -0.66
C LEU A 227 1.29 6.88 -1.91
N LYS A 228 1.64 7.85 -2.76
CA LYS A 228 2.34 7.56 -4.03
C LYS A 228 3.73 6.96 -3.81
N LYS A 229 4.42 7.30 -2.72
CA LYS A 229 5.79 6.81 -2.46
C LYS A 229 5.81 5.47 -1.74
N ARG A 230 4.80 5.20 -0.89
CA ARG A 230 4.78 4.05 0.01
C ARG A 230 3.76 2.99 -0.37
N MET A 231 2.73 3.30 -1.13
CA MET A 231 1.71 2.33 -1.46
C MET A 231 2.10 1.57 -2.73
N ALA A 232 1.69 0.31 -2.83
CA ALA A 232 1.98 -0.47 -4.03
C ALA A 232 1.25 0.12 -5.23
N GLU A 233 1.86 0.06 -6.41
CA GLU A 233 1.30 0.69 -7.61
C GLU A 233 -0.14 0.25 -7.88
N ARG A 234 -0.46 -1.04 -7.78
CA ARG A 234 -1.83 -1.53 -7.97
C ARG A 234 -2.81 -1.02 -6.91
N VAL A 235 -2.39 -0.94 -5.64
CA VAL A 235 -3.23 -0.37 -4.56
C VAL A 235 -3.45 1.12 -4.79
N TYR A 236 -2.40 1.83 -5.23
CA TYR A 236 -2.46 3.24 -5.57
C TYR A 236 -3.41 3.53 -6.73
N GLN A 237 -3.32 2.76 -7.81
CA GLN A 237 -4.25 2.84 -8.93
C GLN A 237 -5.70 2.58 -8.48
N ARG A 238 -5.92 1.56 -7.65
CA ARG A 238 -7.25 1.27 -7.11
C ARG A 238 -7.79 2.41 -6.25
N PHE A 239 -6.96 2.98 -5.39
CA PHE A 239 -7.30 4.16 -4.60
C PHE A 239 -7.69 5.35 -5.47
N VAL A 240 -6.89 5.68 -6.49
CA VAL A 240 -7.16 6.79 -7.41
C VAL A 240 -8.51 6.60 -8.11
N GLN A 241 -8.80 5.38 -8.58
CA GLN A 241 -10.08 5.07 -9.22
C GLN A 241 -11.28 5.28 -8.28
N LEU A 242 -11.20 4.79 -7.04
CA LEU A 242 -12.26 4.97 -6.06
C LEU A 242 -12.45 6.44 -5.69
N ARG A 243 -11.36 7.17 -5.54
CA ARG A 243 -11.39 8.61 -5.24
C ARG A 243 -12.00 9.40 -6.38
N ASP A 244 -11.58 9.15 -7.62
CA ASP A 244 -12.07 9.87 -8.79
C ASP A 244 -13.56 9.61 -9.01
N ARG A 245 -14.02 8.35 -8.85
CA ARG A 245 -15.45 8.00 -8.87
C ARG A 245 -16.25 8.77 -7.82
N ARG A 246 -15.70 9.01 -6.62
CA ARG A 246 -16.38 9.78 -5.57
C ARG A 246 -16.35 11.26 -5.83
N ARG A 247 -15.24 11.81 -6.32
CA ARG A 247 -15.15 13.23 -6.72
C ARG A 247 -16.22 13.59 -7.75
N LEU A 248 -16.45 12.71 -8.73
CA LEU A 248 -17.53 12.87 -9.71
C LEU A 248 -18.92 12.95 -9.04
N ARG A 249 -19.19 12.16 -7.99
CA ARG A 249 -20.46 12.23 -7.23
C ARG A 249 -20.64 13.54 -6.48
N PHE A 250 -19.55 14.16 -6.02
CA PHE A 250 -19.58 15.46 -5.36
C PHE A 250 -19.65 16.64 -6.35
N GLY A 251 -19.84 16.38 -7.65
CA GLY A 251 -19.84 17.44 -8.67
C GLY A 251 -18.46 18.09 -8.85
N ILE A 252 -17.41 17.53 -8.23
CA ILE A 252 -16.02 17.91 -8.49
C ILE A 252 -15.65 17.23 -9.80
N THR A 253 -16.12 17.81 -10.90
CA THR A 253 -15.59 17.48 -12.21
C THR A 253 -14.13 17.86 -12.16
N LYS A 254 -13.27 16.93 -12.59
CA LYS A 254 -11.93 17.33 -13.05
C LYS A 254 -12.25 18.40 -14.09
N ALA A 255 -11.97 19.67 -13.80
CA ALA A 255 -12.01 20.71 -14.81
C ALA A 255 -11.29 20.07 -15.99
N ALA A 256 -12.04 19.81 -17.07
CA ALA A 256 -11.49 19.13 -18.22
C ALA A 256 -10.19 19.86 -18.47
N ALA A 257 -9.06 19.15 -18.39
CA ALA A 257 -7.84 19.67 -18.96
C ALA A 257 -8.29 20.08 -20.36
N LYS A 258 -8.37 21.39 -20.59
CA LYS A 258 -8.81 21.96 -21.86
C LYS A 258 -8.11 21.08 -22.88
N PRO A 259 -8.83 20.31 -23.72
CA PRO A 259 -8.14 19.47 -24.68
C PRO A 259 -7.25 20.45 -25.41
N GLU A 260 -5.95 20.33 -25.17
CA GLU A 260 -4.96 21.01 -25.96
C GLU A 260 -5.31 20.52 -27.34
N GLN A 261 -5.88 21.44 -28.11
CA GLN A 261 -6.47 21.19 -29.40
C GLN A 261 -5.46 20.32 -30.11
N ALA A 262 -5.81 19.05 -30.33
CA ALA A 262 -4.95 18.15 -31.06
C ALA A 262 -4.73 18.87 -32.38
N VAL A 263 -3.54 19.44 -32.55
CA VAL A 263 -3.10 19.98 -33.84
C VAL A 263 -3.23 18.77 -34.73
N GLN A 264 -4.27 18.78 -35.57
CA GLN A 264 -4.43 17.75 -36.58
C GLN A 264 -3.10 17.73 -37.33
N PRO A 265 -2.37 16.60 -37.36
CA PRO A 265 -1.14 16.56 -38.13
C PRO A 265 -1.53 16.94 -39.56
N ALA A 266 -0.85 17.96 -40.11
CA ALA A 266 -1.08 18.41 -41.47
C ALA A 266 -1.12 17.18 -42.40
N PRO A 267 -2.08 17.10 -43.34
CA PRO A 267 -2.23 15.93 -44.18
C PRO A 267 -0.91 15.65 -44.89
N SER A 268 -0.24 14.56 -44.50
CA SER A 268 1.00 14.16 -45.18
C SER A 268 0.65 13.81 -46.62
N LYS A 269 1.42 14.36 -47.57
CA LYS A 269 1.23 14.17 -49.01
C LYS A 269 1.15 12.68 -49.36
N ASP A 270 1.86 11.84 -48.60
CA ASP A 270 1.91 10.39 -48.72
C ASP A 270 0.55 9.71 -48.56
N VAL A 271 -0.33 10.20 -47.67
CA VAL A 271 -1.66 9.59 -47.47
C VAL A 271 -2.63 9.96 -48.58
N ALA A 272 -2.48 11.14 -49.18
CA ALA A 272 -3.27 11.55 -50.34
C ALA A 272 -2.82 10.81 -51.61
N GLU A 273 -1.51 10.56 -51.74
CA GLU A 273 -0.95 9.79 -52.84
C GLU A 273 -1.36 8.31 -52.74
N LEU A 274 -1.28 7.70 -51.56
CA LEU A 274 -1.73 6.32 -51.32
C LEU A 274 -3.22 6.12 -51.65
N ARG A 275 -4.08 7.11 -51.31
CA ARG A 275 -5.51 7.09 -51.64
C ARG A 275 -5.75 7.19 -53.14
N ARG A 276 -4.94 7.95 -53.88
CA ARG A 276 -5.01 8.00 -55.36
C ARG A 276 -4.55 6.70 -55.98
N THR A 277 -3.50 6.06 -55.46
CA THR A 277 -3.03 4.76 -55.96
C THR A 277 -4.10 3.68 -55.75
N ILE A 278 -4.73 3.63 -54.58
CA ILE A 278 -5.81 2.68 -54.29
C ILE A 278 -7.04 2.92 -55.18
N ALA A 279 -7.40 4.18 -55.43
CA ALA A 279 -8.49 4.53 -56.36
C ALA A 279 -8.17 4.14 -57.81
N GLY A 280 -6.90 4.27 -58.25
CA GLY A 280 -6.44 3.83 -59.56
C GLY A 280 -6.50 2.31 -59.75
N PHE A 281 -6.14 1.54 -58.72
CA PHE A 281 -6.25 0.07 -58.73
C PHE A 281 -7.71 -0.40 -58.77
N GLY A 282 -8.62 0.28 -58.04
CA GLY A 282 -10.05 -0.02 -58.09
C GLY A 282 -10.68 0.23 -59.47
N ALA A 283 -10.26 1.28 -60.17
CA ALA A 283 -10.74 1.58 -61.52
C ALA A 283 -10.22 0.59 -62.58
N SER A 284 -8.97 0.12 -62.44
CA SER A 284 -8.37 -0.84 -63.38
C SER A 284 -8.94 -2.27 -63.24
N LEU A 285 -9.40 -2.65 -62.04
CA LEU A 285 -10.06 -3.94 -61.80
C LEU A 285 -11.49 -3.98 -62.35
N LEU A 286 -12.21 -2.85 -62.34
CA LEU A 286 -13.58 -2.76 -62.87
C LEU A 286 -13.63 -2.58 -64.39
N ALA A 287 -12.52 -2.20 -65.03
CA ALA A 287 -12.42 -2.09 -66.49
C ALA A 287 -12.07 -3.43 -67.19
N SER A 288 -11.61 -4.45 -66.44
CA SER A 288 -11.16 -5.72 -67.00
C SER A 288 -12.27 -6.78 -67.18
N ASP A 289 -13.49 -6.52 -66.70
CA ASP A 289 -14.64 -7.45 -66.81
C ASP A 289 -15.50 -7.23 -68.07
N GLY A 290 -15.10 -6.34 -68.98
CA GLY A 290 -15.83 -6.04 -70.22
C GLY A 290 -15.54 -6.95 -71.43
N HIS A 291 -14.75 -8.02 -71.29
CA HIS A 291 -14.30 -8.82 -72.45
C HIS A 291 -14.55 -10.34 -72.35
N ARG A 292 -15.72 -10.75 -71.84
CA ARG A 292 -16.27 -12.10 -72.06
C ARG A 292 -17.80 -12.10 -72.12
N ALA A 293 -18.38 -11.61 -73.23
CA ALA A 293 -19.71 -12.01 -73.69
C ALA A 293 -19.96 -11.51 -75.12
N ARG A 294 -19.62 -12.33 -76.13
CA ARG A 294 -20.32 -12.42 -77.41
C ARG A 294 -20.00 -13.78 -78.03
N VAL A 295 -21.04 -14.61 -78.12
CA VAL A 295 -21.19 -15.69 -79.10
C VAL A 295 -21.37 -15.05 -80.47
#